data_AF-A0A1T1DQE8-F1
#
_entry.id   AF-A0A1T1DQE8-F1
#
_cell.length_a   1.000
_cell.length_b   1.000
_cell.length_c   1.000
_cell.angle_alpha   90.00
_cell.angle_beta   90.00
_cell.angle_gamma   90.00
#
_symmetry.space_group_name_H-M   'P 1'
#
loop_
_entity.id
_entity.type
_entity.pdbx_description
1 polymer ?
#
loop_
_entity_poly.entity_id
_entity_poly.type
_entity_poly.pdbx_seq_one_letter_code
_entity_poly.pdbx_strand_id
1 'polypeptide(L)'
;MKIKSFKEARLIKDALTKFYLKNIQKAVNEFGYAGLSRRLREAGFKKCSDTRIMSVLDRETLTGAEKLSLEIKSTLYPDLE
;
A
#
# COMPACT_ATOMS: atom_id res chain seq x y z
N MET A 1 9.52 -12.40 -17.43
CA MET A 1 9.38 -11.35 -18.48
C MET A 1 10.66 -10.53 -18.50
N LYS A 2 11.29 -10.29 -19.66
CA LYS A 2 12.47 -9.40 -19.77
C LYS A 2 12.02 -8.01 -20.18
N ILE A 3 12.36 -6.99 -19.40
CA ILE A 3 12.09 -5.57 -19.71
C ILE A 3 13.08 -5.14 -20.81
N LYS A 4 12.57 -4.58 -21.91
CA LYS A 4 13.38 -4.24 -23.10
C LYS A 4 13.65 -2.74 -23.24
N SER A 5 12.99 -1.89 -22.47
CA SER A 5 13.23 -0.43 -22.49
C SER A 5 12.91 0.26 -21.16
N PHE A 6 13.47 1.46 -20.96
CA PHE A 6 13.11 2.34 -19.85
C PHE A 6 11.63 2.79 -19.90
N LYS A 7 11.05 2.91 -21.09
CA LYS A 7 9.62 3.21 -21.27
C LYS A 7 8.75 2.09 -20.71
N GLU A 8 9.08 0.84 -21.03
CA GLU A 8 8.41 -0.34 -20.46
C GLU A 8 8.60 -0.40 -18.95
N ALA A 9 9.82 -0.17 -18.45
CA ALA A 9 10.10 -0.15 -17.01
C ALA A 9 9.24 0.89 -16.27
N ARG A 10 9.09 2.09 -16.85
CA ARG A 10 8.23 3.15 -16.30
C ARG A 10 6.76 2.75 -16.27
N LEU A 11 6.24 2.19 -17.36
CA LEU A 11 4.85 1.74 -17.41
C LEU A 11 4.56 0.65 -16.38
N ILE A 12 5.47 -0.31 -16.20
CA ILE A 12 5.37 -1.35 -15.17
C ILE A 12 5.38 -0.73 -13.78
N LYS A 13 6.31 0.20 -13.51
CA LYS A 13 6.39 0.92 -12.23
C LYS A 13 5.07 1.66 -11.92
N ASP A 14 4.52 2.38 -12.89
CA ASP A 14 3.29 3.15 -12.72
C ASP A 14 2.09 2.22 -12.48
N ALA A 15 2.02 1.10 -13.21
CA ALA A 15 0.98 0.08 -13.01
C ALA A 15 1.04 -0.56 -11.62
N LEU A 16 2.24 -0.95 -11.17
CA LEU A 16 2.45 -1.51 -9.83
C LEU A 16 2.11 -0.50 -8.74
N THR A 17 2.54 0.75 -8.90
CA THR A 17 2.22 1.83 -7.94
C THR A 17 0.72 1.99 -7.80
N LYS A 18 -0.02 2.09 -8.92
CA LYS A 18 -1.49 2.20 -8.92
C LYS A 18 -2.17 0.99 -8.28
N PHE A 19 -1.68 -0.22 -8.54
CA PHE A 19 -2.19 -1.44 -7.93
C PHE A 19 -2.10 -1.37 -6.39
N TYR A 20 -0.94 -1.02 -5.84
CA TYR A 20 -0.75 -0.91 -4.40
C TYR A 20 -1.57 0.23 -3.77
N LEU A 21 -1.63 1.40 -4.42
CA LEU A 21 -2.45 2.52 -3.95
C LEU A 21 -3.94 2.16 -3.90
N LYS A 22 -4.44 1.43 -4.89
CA LYS A 22 -5.84 0.96 -4.91
C LYS A 22 -6.15 0.03 -3.73
N ASN A 23 -5.22 -0.85 -3.36
CA ASN A 23 -5.39 -1.73 -2.21
C ASN A 23 -5.44 -0.95 -0.89
N ILE A 24 -4.54 0.04 -0.74
CA ILE A 24 -4.54 0.94 0.42
C ILE A 24 -5.87 1.71 0.48
N GLN A 25 -6.31 2.29 -0.63
CA GLN A 25 -7.56 3.06 -0.69
C GLN A 25 -8.77 2.19 -0.34
N LYS A 26 -8.81 0.94 -0.79
CA LYS A 26 -9.88 0.00 -0.42
C LYS A 26 -9.94 -0.22 1.10
N ALA A 27 -8.79 -0.46 1.73
CA ALA A 27 -8.72 -0.62 3.19
C ALA A 27 -9.10 0.67 3.94
N VAL A 28 -8.71 1.84 3.42
CA VAL A 28 -9.14 3.13 3.97
C VAL A 28 -10.66 3.32 3.84
N ASN A 29 -11.26 2.95 2.71
CA ASN A 29 -12.70 3.04 2.51
C ASN A 29 -13.48 2.11 3.45
N GLU A 30 -12.91 0.94 3.78
CA GLU A 30 -13.54 -0.05 4.66
C GLU A 30 -13.43 0.32 6.15
N PHE A 31 -12.27 0.81 6.59
CA PHE A 31 -11.97 1.00 8.02
C PHE A 31 -11.79 2.45 8.45
N GLY A 32 -11.70 3.39 7.51
CA GLY A 32 -11.22 4.75 7.76
C GLY A 32 -9.73 4.78 8.12
N TYR A 33 -9.11 5.96 8.08
CA TYR A 33 -7.69 6.14 8.43
C TYR A 33 -7.38 5.68 9.86
N ALA A 34 -8.16 6.13 10.84
CA ALA A 34 -7.97 5.81 12.25
C ALA A 34 -8.20 4.33 12.57
N GLY A 35 -9.22 3.71 11.95
CA GLY A 35 -9.50 2.28 12.12
C GLY A 35 -8.41 1.41 11.51
N LEU A 36 -7.94 1.78 10.32
CA LEU A 36 -6.83 1.09 9.65
C LEU A 36 -5.53 1.21 10.45
N SER A 37 -5.17 2.41 10.90
CA SER A 37 -3.95 2.62 11.69
C SER A 37 -3.99 1.89 13.03
N ARG A 38 -5.16 1.78 13.67
CA ARG A 38 -5.33 1.00 14.91
C ARG A 38 -5.09 -0.49 14.65
N ARG A 39 -5.75 -1.08 13.65
CA ARG A 39 -5.57 -2.51 13.30
C ARG A 39 -4.12 -2.84 12.95
N LEU A 40 -3.46 -1.98 12.17
CA LEU A 40 -2.04 -2.16 11.84
C LEU A 40 -1.14 -2.08 13.08
N ARG A 41 -1.45 -1.19 14.03
CA ARG A 41 -0.72 -1.13 15.31
C ARG A 41 -0.94 -2.36 16.18
N GLU A 42 -2.18 -2.84 16.26
CA GLU A 42 -2.54 -4.08 16.98
C GLU A 42 -1.81 -5.30 16.40
N ALA A 43 -1.60 -5.33 15.08
CA ALA A 43 -0.81 -6.36 14.38
C ALA A 43 0.73 -6.18 14.50
N GLY A 44 1.21 -5.16 15.23
CA GLY A 44 2.64 -4.94 15.49
C GLY A 44 3.33 -3.89 14.61
N PHE A 45 2.63 -3.27 13.66
CA PHE A 45 3.18 -2.20 12.81
C PHE A 45 3.15 -0.83 13.53
N LYS A 46 4.00 -0.68 14.55
CA LYS A 46 4.03 0.49 15.46
C LYS A 46 4.23 1.85 14.76
N LYS A 47 4.82 1.88 13.56
CA LYS A 47 5.04 3.12 12.77
C LYS A 47 3.89 3.47 11.84
N CYS A 48 2.77 2.75 11.88
CA CYS A 48 1.64 3.02 11.01
C CYS A 48 0.64 3.99 11.65
N SER A 49 0.81 5.28 11.35
CA SER A 49 -0.13 6.35 11.72
C SER A 49 -1.04 6.74 10.55
N ASP A 50 -2.15 7.40 10.85
CA ASP A 50 -3.05 8.01 9.88
C ASP A 50 -2.29 8.91 8.90
N THR A 51 -1.39 9.75 9.41
CA THR A 51 -0.53 10.63 8.63
C THR A 51 0.38 9.87 7.67
N ARG A 52 0.90 8.70 8.07
CA ARG A 52 1.70 7.87 7.16
C ARG A 52 0.84 7.33 6.02
N ILE A 53 -0.38 6.86 6.32
CA ILE A 53 -1.30 6.33 5.32
C ILE A 53 -1.65 7.44 4.31
N MET A 54 -2.02 8.62 4.79
CA MET A 54 -2.28 9.80 3.95
C MET A 54 -1.07 10.17 3.09
N SER A 55 0.12 10.24 3.70
CA SER A 55 1.35 10.60 2.97
C SER A 55 1.73 9.59 1.88
N VAL A 56 1.42 8.30 2.05
CA VAL A 56 1.67 7.28 1.02
C VAL A 56 0.70 7.45 -0.14
N LEU A 57 -0.57 7.73 0.15
CA LEU A 57 -1.58 7.99 -0.89
C LEU A 57 -1.28 9.26 -1.68
N ASP A 58 -0.78 10.31 -1.03
CA ASP A 58 -0.48 11.60 -1.66
C ASP A 58 0.81 11.59 -2.51
N ARG A 59 1.88 10.93 -2.03
CA ARG A 59 3.19 10.96 -2.70
C ARG A 59 3.34 9.98 -3.85
N GLU A 60 2.44 9.00 -3.96
CA GLU A 60 2.44 7.96 -5.00
C GLU A 60 3.80 7.28 -5.23
N THR A 61 4.60 7.08 -4.18
CA THR A 61 5.90 6.39 -4.32
C THR A 61 5.72 4.88 -4.31
N LEU A 62 6.28 4.16 -5.29
CA LEU A 62 6.20 2.70 -5.37
C LEU A 62 6.60 2.01 -4.06
N THR A 63 7.78 2.31 -3.51
CA THR A 63 8.28 1.65 -2.29
C THR A 63 7.37 1.88 -1.07
N GLY A 64 6.85 3.10 -0.93
CA GLY A 64 5.92 3.42 0.15
C GLY A 64 4.58 2.69 0.00
N ALA A 65 4.03 2.69 -1.22
CA ALA A 65 2.77 2.04 -1.54
C ALA A 65 2.86 0.51 -1.40
N GLU A 66 3.92 -0.10 -1.93
CA GLU A 66 4.19 -1.53 -1.81
C GLU A 66 4.26 -1.97 -0.35
N LYS A 67 5.12 -1.31 0.43
CA LYS A 67 5.32 -1.66 1.83
C LYS A 67 4.01 -1.56 2.63
N LEU A 68 3.29 -0.45 2.50
CA LEU A 68 2.03 -0.28 3.22
C LEU A 68 0.96 -1.27 2.73
N SER A 69 0.87 -1.52 1.42
CA SER A 69 -0.07 -2.51 0.87
C SER A 69 0.21 -3.92 1.39
N LEU A 70 1.47 -4.31 1.57
CA LEU A 70 1.85 -5.62 2.11
C LEU A 70 1.55 -5.72 3.61
N GLU A 71 1.81 -4.66 4.39
CA GLU A 71 1.44 -4.58 5.80
C GLU A 71 -0.09 -4.75 5.98
N ILE A 72 -0.88 -4.06 5.16
CA ILE A 72 -2.34 -4.19 5.11
C ILE A 72 -2.77 -5.61 4.73
N LYS A 73 -2.19 -6.18 3.65
CA LYS A 73 -2.47 -7.55 3.21
C LYS A 73 -2.25 -8.53 4.35
N SER A 74 -1.07 -8.51 4.98
CA SER A 74 -0.72 -9.42 6.07
C SER A 74 -1.61 -9.27 7.31
N THR A 75 -2.19 -8.09 7.54
CA THR A 75 -3.02 -7.81 8.72
C THR A 75 -4.50 -8.15 8.49
N LEU A 76 -5.03 -7.83 7.31
CA LEU A 76 -6.47 -7.86 7.04
C LEU A 76 -6.89 -9.04 6.17
N TYR A 77 -5.96 -9.56 5.37
CA TYR A 77 -6.22 -10.65 4.43
C TYR A 77 -5.03 -11.64 4.39
N PRO A 78 -4.67 -12.26 5.53
CA PRO A 78 -3.49 -13.11 5.62
C PRO A 78 -3.56 -14.34 4.71
N ASP A 79 -4.77 -14.80 4.36
CA ASP A 79 -5.01 -16.03 3.59
C ASP A 79 -5.11 -15.82 2.07
N LEU A 80 -4.99 -14.58 1.59
CA LEU A 80 -4.98 -14.30 0.15
C LEU A 80 -3.53 -14.39 -0.35
N GLU A 81 -3.13 -15.49 -1.00
CA GLU A 81 -1.86 -15.55 -1.75
C GLU A 81 -1.91 -14.72 -3.03
#